data_AF-A0A804MTN8-F1
#
_entry.id   AF-A0A804MTN8-F1
#
_cell.length_a   1.000
_cell.length_b   1.000
_cell.length_c   1.000
_cell.angle_alpha   90.00
_cell.angle_beta   90.00
_cell.angle_gamma   90.00
#
_symmetry.space_group_name_H-M   'P 1'
#
loop_
_entity.id
_entity.type
_entity.pdbx_description
1 polymer ?
#
loop_
_entity_poly.entity_id
_entity_poly.type
_entity_poly.pdbx_seq_one_letter_code
_entity_poly.pdbx_strand_id
1 'polypeptide(L)'
;MEAADSESVISTFTCPHCQREVPSSNIALHSAHCARNLQKCEHCGDMVARKLMDEHYDENHAPSASYGIFIQAYNAHKGCSRANTVSLNCLQLIFLNIRICVEIGQNIVKVAGSISDFVNGLDMNSSSIRF
;
A
#
# COMPACT_ATOMS: atom_id res chain seq x y z
N MET A 1 23.86 46.86 36.35
CA MET A 1 22.46 46.66 35.93
C MET A 1 22.38 45.29 35.34
N GLU A 2 21.92 44.32 36.13
CA GLU A 2 21.65 42.96 35.66
C GLU A 2 20.36 42.99 34.83
N ALA A 3 20.44 42.51 33.59
CA ALA A 3 19.27 42.31 32.76
C ALA A 3 18.62 41.00 33.21
N ALA A 4 17.45 41.12 33.84
CA ALA A 4 16.62 40.01 34.25
C ALA A 4 16.23 39.17 33.04
N ASP A 5 16.70 37.94 33.06
CA ASP A 5 16.25 36.82 32.25
C ASP A 5 14.74 36.67 32.41
N SER A 6 13.99 37.05 31.37
CA SER A 6 12.54 36.87 31.31
C SER A 6 12.25 35.50 30.73
N GLU A 7 12.64 34.47 31.47
CA GLU A 7 12.30 33.08 31.17
C GLU A 7 10.79 32.92 31.45
N SER A 8 9.97 33.18 30.44
CA SER A 8 8.55 32.82 30.50
C SER A 8 8.51 31.29 30.59
N VAL A 9 8.14 30.75 31.74
CA VAL A 9 7.94 29.31 31.91
C VAL A 9 6.83 28.86 30.95
N ILE A 10 7.20 28.37 29.77
CA ILE A 10 6.26 27.82 28.80
C ILE A 10 5.81 26.47 29.34
N SER A 11 4.68 26.45 30.05
CA SER A 11 4.04 25.20 30.45
C SER A 11 3.65 24.42 29.19
N THR A 12 4.08 23.17 29.08
CA THR A 12 3.71 22.23 28.00
C THR A 12 2.75 21.17 28.51
N PHE A 13 1.87 20.67 27.64
CA PHE A 13 0.98 19.55 27.88
C PHE A 13 1.15 18.51 26.78
N THR A 14 1.01 17.23 27.13
CA THR A 14 1.08 16.13 26.17
C THR A 14 -0.25 15.97 25.44
N CYS A 15 -0.22 15.94 24.11
CA CYS A 15 -1.38 15.63 23.28
C CYS A 15 -1.74 14.14 23.40
N PRO A 16 -2.99 13.78 23.76
CA PRO A 16 -3.37 12.36 23.89
C PRO A 16 -3.33 11.60 22.56
N HIS A 17 -3.53 12.30 21.44
CA HIS A 17 -3.63 11.69 20.11
C HIS A 17 -2.27 11.36 19.49
N CYS A 18 -1.30 12.27 19.56
CA CYS A 18 0.05 12.03 19.00
C CYS A 18 1.16 11.87 20.03
N GLN A 19 0.83 11.89 21.33
CA GLN A 19 1.76 11.78 22.46
C GLN A 19 2.92 12.80 22.45
N ARG A 20 2.80 13.92 21.73
CA ARG A 20 3.81 14.99 21.71
C ARG A 20 3.50 16.09 22.72
N GLU A 21 4.55 16.68 23.28
CA GLU A 21 4.46 17.87 24.12
C GLU A 21 4.14 19.10 23.26
N VAL A 22 3.17 19.88 23.71
CA VAL A 22 2.69 21.10 23.03
C VAL A 22 2.55 22.19 24.08
N PRO A 23 2.95 23.44 23.80
CA PRO A 23 2.70 24.56 24.70
C PRO A 23 1.23 24.62 25.13
N SER A 24 0.99 24.84 26.41
CA SER A 24 -0.32 24.96 27.05
C SER A 24 -1.23 25.98 26.35
N SER A 25 -0.66 27.08 25.86
CA SER A 25 -1.37 28.08 25.07
C SER A 25 -1.96 27.54 23.76
N ASN A 26 -1.33 26.51 23.18
CA ASN A 26 -1.64 25.99 21.85
C ASN A 26 -2.20 24.56 21.86
N ILE A 27 -2.29 23.87 23.02
CA ILE A 27 -2.72 22.47 23.10
C ILE A 27 -4.14 22.25 22.57
N ALA A 28 -5.07 23.20 22.79
CA ALA A 28 -6.45 23.10 22.31
C ALA A 28 -6.53 23.18 20.78
N LEU A 29 -5.75 24.07 20.16
CA LEU A 29 -5.66 24.17 18.70
C LEU A 29 -4.99 22.91 18.13
N HIS A 30 -3.87 22.50 18.73
CA HIS A 30 -3.15 21.31 18.31
C HIS A 30 -4.04 20.06 18.38
N SER A 31 -4.78 19.83 19.46
CA SER A 31 -5.59 18.61 19.61
C SER A 31 -6.66 18.52 18.51
N ALA A 32 -7.34 19.63 18.21
CA ALA A 32 -8.34 19.70 17.14
C ALA A 32 -7.73 19.47 15.75
N HIS A 33 -6.53 20.01 15.48
CA HIS A 33 -5.84 19.77 14.20
C HIS A 33 -5.24 18.37 14.11
N CYS A 34 -4.67 17.88 15.21
CA CYS A 34 -4.00 16.60 15.28
C CYS A 34 -4.98 15.45 15.06
N ALA A 35 -6.12 15.45 15.74
CA ALA A 35 -7.13 14.39 15.60
C ALA A 35 -7.75 14.36 14.19
N ARG A 36 -7.95 15.53 13.58
CA ARG A 36 -8.56 15.62 12.23
C ARG A 36 -7.59 15.25 11.12
N ASN A 37 -6.34 15.70 11.21
CA ASN A 37 -5.41 15.66 10.08
C ASN A 37 -4.37 14.56 10.18
N LEU A 38 -3.98 14.14 11.38
CA LEU A 38 -2.98 13.10 11.59
C LEU A 38 -3.70 11.81 12.00
N GLN A 39 -3.10 10.67 11.68
CA GLN A 39 -3.50 9.37 12.17
C GLN A 39 -2.26 8.49 12.33
N LYS A 40 -2.34 7.47 13.18
CA LYS A 40 -1.24 6.53 13.38
C LYS A 40 -1.24 5.50 12.26
N CYS A 41 -0.09 5.24 11.65
CA CYS A 41 0.08 4.15 10.70
C CYS A 41 0.00 2.81 11.46
N GLU A 42 -0.76 1.85 10.94
CA GLU A 42 -0.93 0.54 11.56
C GLU A 42 0.28 -0.39 11.35
N HIS A 43 1.13 -0.08 10.37
CA HIS A 43 2.30 -0.90 10.02
C HIS A 43 3.56 -0.50 10.81
N CYS A 44 3.87 0.79 10.89
CA CYS A 44 5.06 1.29 11.62
C CYS A 44 4.73 2.02 12.94
N GLY A 45 3.50 2.45 13.15
CA GLY A 45 3.12 3.24 14.33
C GLY A 45 3.40 4.74 14.22
N ASP A 46 3.86 5.25 13.07
CA ASP A 46 4.16 6.68 12.90
C ASP A 46 2.91 7.54 12.75
N MET A 47 2.98 8.80 13.18
CA MET A 47 1.90 9.77 13.01
C MET A 47 1.99 10.45 11.64
N VAL A 48 1.15 10.03 10.69
CA VAL A 48 1.14 10.50 9.31
C VAL A 48 -0.14 11.29 9.02
N ALA A 49 -0.07 12.26 8.11
CA ALA A 49 -1.27 12.99 7.67
C ALA A 49 -2.22 12.03 6.95
N ARG A 50 -3.52 12.04 7.29
CA ARG A 50 -4.53 11.15 6.67
C ARG A 50 -4.50 11.18 5.14
N LYS A 51 -4.32 12.38 4.58
CA LYS A 51 -4.26 12.59 3.12
C LYS A 51 -3.04 11.97 2.44
N LEU A 52 -1.99 11.68 3.21
CA LEU A 52 -0.72 11.14 2.73
C LEU A 52 -0.50 9.71 3.21
N MET A 53 -1.50 9.07 3.81
CA MET A 53 -1.32 7.71 4.34
C MET A 53 -1.10 6.70 3.22
N ASP A 54 -1.79 6.86 2.09
CA ASP A 54 -1.64 5.99 0.92
C ASP A 54 -0.22 6.11 0.33
N GLU A 55 0.28 7.33 0.16
CA GLU A 55 1.66 7.58 -0.30
C GLU A 55 2.69 7.05 0.69
N HIS A 56 2.50 7.28 1.99
CA HIS A 56 3.35 6.71 3.03
C HIS A 56 3.37 5.18 2.97
N TYR A 57 2.22 4.53 2.80
CA TYR A 57 2.15 3.10 2.63
C TYR A 57 2.91 2.66 1.39
N ASP A 58 2.69 3.28 0.24
CA ASP A 58 3.32 2.94 -1.03
C ASP A 58 4.86 3.06 -1.00
N GLU A 59 5.39 4.04 -0.27
CA GLU A 59 6.83 4.27 -0.18
C GLU A 59 7.51 3.39 0.88
N ASN A 60 6.85 3.11 2.00
CA ASN A 60 7.49 2.52 3.18
C ASN A 60 7.05 1.08 3.47
N HIS A 61 5.87 0.67 2.99
CA HIS A 61 5.22 -0.59 3.37
C HIS A 61 4.72 -1.42 2.21
N ALA A 62 4.48 -0.81 1.05
CA ALA A 62 4.09 -1.55 -0.12
C ALA A 62 5.19 -2.58 -0.44
N PRO A 63 4.81 -3.84 -0.67
CA PRO A 63 5.75 -4.83 -1.13
C PRO A 63 6.37 -4.30 -2.41
N SER A 64 7.69 -4.08 -2.37
CA SER A 64 8.50 -3.77 -3.53
C SER A 64 8.53 -5.01 -4.44
N ALA A 65 7.38 -5.32 -5.05
CA ALA A 65 7.32 -6.20 -6.18
C ALA A 65 8.29 -5.61 -7.20
N SER A 66 9.26 -6.41 -7.57
CA SER A 66 10.43 -6.14 -8.41
C SER A 66 10.16 -5.55 -9.81
N TYR A 67 8.93 -5.10 -10.06
CA TYR A 67 8.48 -4.36 -11.24
C TYR A 67 8.52 -2.83 -11.09
N GLY A 68 8.96 -2.28 -9.94
CA GLY A 68 9.03 -0.83 -9.71
C GLY A 68 9.79 -0.04 -10.79
N ILE A 69 10.81 -0.64 -11.38
CA ILE A 69 11.59 -0.06 -12.49
C ILE A 69 10.70 0.18 -13.74
N PHE A 70 9.72 -0.69 -13.98
CA PHE A 70 8.80 -0.58 -15.12
C PHE A 70 7.69 0.44 -14.88
N ILE A 71 7.18 0.57 -13.65
CA ILE A 71 6.13 1.55 -13.32
C ILE A 71 6.68 2.98 -13.30
N GLN A 72 7.89 3.19 -12.78
CA GLN A 72 8.56 4.48 -12.85
C GLN A 72 8.85 4.90 -14.30
N ALA A 73 9.30 3.96 -15.14
CA ALA A 73 9.50 4.21 -16.57
C ALA A 73 8.18 4.53 -17.30
N TYR A 74 7.08 3.83 -16.97
CA TYR A 74 5.75 4.09 -17.53
C TYR A 74 5.21 5.47 -17.14
N ASN A 75 5.32 5.86 -15.87
CA ASN A 75 4.86 7.17 -15.39
C ASN A 75 5.74 8.31 -15.89
N ALA A 76 7.07 8.12 -15.97
CA ALA A 76 7.99 9.09 -16.59
C ALA A 76 7.67 9.33 -18.07
N HIS A 77 7.13 8.32 -18.76
CA HIS A 77 6.76 8.43 -20.17
C HIS A 77 5.50 9.27 -20.41
N LYS A 78 4.58 9.39 -19.44
CA LYS A 78 3.42 10.30 -19.57
C LYS A 78 3.83 11.78 -19.64
N GLY A 79 5.06 12.11 -19.24
CA GLY A 79 5.62 13.47 -19.31
C GLY A 79 6.44 13.77 -20.56
N CYS A 80 6.71 12.81 -21.46
CA CYS A 80 7.63 13.01 -22.58
C CYS A 80 6.94 12.85 -23.95
N SER A 81 6.76 13.95 -24.69
CA SER A 81 6.04 14.01 -25.97
C SER A 81 6.73 13.36 -27.18
N ARG A 82 7.83 12.60 -27.04
CA ARG A 82 8.56 12.06 -28.21
C ARG A 82 9.24 10.71 -27.99
N ALA A 83 8.48 9.65 -27.70
CA ALA A 83 8.93 8.31 -28.06
C ALA A 83 8.30 7.85 -29.36
N ASN A 84 9.08 7.17 -30.19
CA ASN A 84 8.62 6.59 -31.45
C ASN A 84 7.45 5.62 -31.18
N THR A 85 6.27 5.95 -31.72
CA THR A 85 5.00 5.21 -31.56
C THR A 85 5.15 3.70 -31.74
N VAL A 86 6.08 3.26 -32.60
CA VAL A 86 6.36 1.83 -32.84
C VAL A 86 6.95 1.14 -31.60
N SER A 87 7.87 1.81 -30.88
CA SER A 87 8.48 1.26 -29.67
C SER A 87 7.46 1.14 -28.53
N LEU A 88 6.54 2.11 -28.43
CA LEU A 88 5.47 2.11 -27.43
C LEU A 88 4.43 1.01 -27.69
N ASN A 89 4.04 0.80 -28.94
CA ASN A 89 3.12 -0.28 -29.31
C ASN A 89 3.76 -1.66 -29.09
N CYS A 90 5.06 -1.83 -29.39
CA CYS A 90 5.78 -3.07 -29.09
C CYS A 90 5.83 -3.36 -27.58
N LEU A 91 6.13 -2.36 -26.74
CA LEU A 91 6.10 -2.55 -25.28
C LEU A 91 4.69 -2.87 -24.78
N GLN A 92 3.67 -2.14 -25.23
CA GLN A 92 2.26 -2.42 -24.86
C GLN A 92 1.84 -3.84 -25.27
N LEU A 93 2.26 -4.32 -26.44
CA LEU A 93 1.98 -5.67 -26.91
C LEU A 93 2.68 -6.71 -26.03
N ILE A 94 3.93 -6.49 -25.63
CA ILE A 94 4.67 -7.39 -24.72
C ILE A 94 3.94 -7.46 -23.36
N PHE A 95 3.51 -6.32 -22.80
CA PHE A 95 2.77 -6.30 -21.54
C PHE A 95 1.41 -6.99 -21.65
N LEU A 96 0.69 -6.82 -22.75
CA LEU A 96 -0.59 -7.50 -22.98
C LEU A 96 -0.39 -9.01 -23.09
N ASN A 97 0.67 -9.47 -23.76
CA ASN A 97 1.00 -10.90 -23.84
C ASN A 97 1.35 -11.50 -22.47
N ILE A 98 2.15 -10.80 -21.66
CA ILE A 98 2.47 -11.25 -20.30
C ILE A 98 1.19 -11.34 -19.44
N ARG A 99 0.30 -10.35 -19.53
CA ARG A 99 -0.99 -10.34 -18.81
C ARG A 99 -1.88 -11.51 -19.22
N ILE A 100 -1.98 -11.78 -20.53
CA ILE A 100 -2.73 -12.92 -21.08
C ILE A 100 -2.14 -14.24 -20.59
N CYS A 101 -0.81 -14.41 -20.61
CA CYS A 101 -0.15 -15.63 -20.11
C CYS A 101 -0.43 -15.88 -18.62
N VAL A 102 -0.44 -14.83 -17.79
CA VAL A 102 -0.76 -14.92 -16.37
C VAL A 102 -2.23 -15.30 -16.16
N GLU A 103 -3.16 -14.68 -16.88
CA GLU A 103 -4.60 -14.99 -16.80
C GLU A 103 -4.89 -16.43 -17.26
N ILE A 104 -4.26 -16.88 -18.35
CA ILE A 104 -4.35 -18.28 -18.83
C ILE A 104 -3.79 -19.22 -17.76
N GLY A 105 -2.61 -18.92 -17.21
CA GLY A 105 -1.99 -19.72 -16.15
C GLY A 105 -2.88 -19.85 -14.91
N GLN A 106 -3.46 -18.74 -14.44
CA GLN A 106 -4.39 -18.75 -13.31
C GLN A 106 -5.67 -19.54 -13.60
N ASN A 107 -6.20 -19.46 -14.82
CA ASN A 107 -7.36 -20.25 -15.23
C ASN A 107 -7.05 -21.76 -15.30
N ILE A 108 -5.88 -22.14 -15.82
CA ILE A 108 -5.42 -23.54 -15.83
C ILE A 108 -5.32 -24.07 -14.39
N VAL A 109 -4.72 -23.31 -13.48
CA VAL A 109 -4.61 -23.71 -12.06
C VAL A 109 -5.99 -23.88 -11.41
N LYS A 110 -6.95 -22.99 -11.69
CA LYS A 110 -8.32 -23.11 -11.20
C LYS A 110 -9.04 -24.36 -11.74
N VAL A 111 -8.88 -24.64 -13.03
CA VAL A 111 -9.46 -25.83 -13.67
C VAL A 111 -8.81 -27.10 -13.10
N ALA A 112 -7.49 -27.12 -12.93
CA ALA A 112 -6.77 -28.23 -12.32
C ALA A 112 -7.20 -28.48 -10.87
N GLY A 113 -7.42 -27.41 -10.08
CA GLY A 113 -8.01 -27.51 -8.75
C GLY A 113 -9.41 -28.13 -8.78
N SER A 114 -10.28 -27.64 -9.67
CA SER A 114 -11.65 -28.16 -9.82
C SER A 114 -11.68 -29.63 -10.28
N ILE A 115 -10.74 -30.05 -11.13
CA ILE A 115 -10.58 -31.45 -11.54
C ILE A 115 -10.07 -32.29 -10.37
N SER A 116 -9.10 -31.80 -9.61
CA SER A 116 -8.62 -32.48 -8.40
C SER A 116 -9.75 -32.68 -7.39
N ASP A 117 -10.57 -31.67 -7.16
CA ASP A 117 -11.73 -31.75 -6.26
C ASP A 117 -12.77 -32.76 -6.77
N PHE A 118 -13.00 -32.83 -8.09
CA PHE A 118 -13.87 -33.83 -8.70
C PHE A 118 -13.32 -35.26 -8.53
N VAL A 119 -12.03 -35.46 -8.78
CA VAL A 119 -11.37 -36.78 -8.63
C VAL A 119 -11.37 -37.24 -7.16
N ASN A 120 -11.12 -36.33 -6.22
CA ASN A 120 -11.15 -36.63 -4.78
C ASN A 120 -12.58 -36.82 -4.24
N GLY A 121 -13.61 -36.32 -4.94
CA GLY A 121 -15.03 -36.54 -4.62
C GLY A 121 -15.58 -37.89 -5.12
N LEU A 122 -14.87 -38.61 -5.98
CA LEU A 122 -15.20 -39.97 -6.38
C LEU A 122 -14.68 -40.96 -5.32
N ASP A 123 -15.44 -41.13 -4.25
CA ASP A 123 -15.23 -42.21 -3.27
C ASP A 123 -15.40 -43.57 -3.99
N MET A 124 -14.28 -44.23 -4.29
CA MET A 124 -14.20 -45.57 -4.87
C MET A 124 -14.43 -46.67 -3.81
N ASN A 125 -15.41 -46.50 -2.92
CA ASN A 125 -15.85 -47.56 -2.02
C ASN A 125 -17.31 -47.94 -2.30
N SER A 126 -17.56 -48.58 -3.45
CA SER A 126 -18.76 -49.41 -3.62
C SER A 126 -18.35 -50.88 -3.70
N SER A 127 -18.17 -51.47 -2.52
CA SER A 127 -18.17 -52.90 -2.31
C SER A 127 -19.59 -53.47 -2.53
N SER A 128 -19.95 -53.87 -3.76
CA SER A 128 -20.94 -54.94 -4.02
C SER A 128 -21.07 -55.24 -5.52
N ILE A 129 -20.19 -56.11 -6.03
CA ILE A 129 -20.57 -57.04 -7.09
C ILE A 129 -20.81 -58.38 -6.39
N ARG A 130 -22.08 -58.73 -6.16
CA ARG A 130 -22.45 -60.10 -5.80
C ARG A 130 -22.54 -60.89 -7.11
N PHE A 131 -21.81 -62.01 -7.14
CA PHE A 131 -21.86 -63.03 -8.18
C PHE A 131 -23.26 -63.63 -8.34
#